data_AF-A0A8T5NWI4-F1
#
_entry.id   AF-A0A8T5NWI4-F1
#
_cell.length_a   1.000
_cell.length_b   1.000
_cell.length_c   1.000
_cell.angle_alpha   90.00
_cell.angle_beta   90.00
_cell.angle_gamma   90.00
#
_symmetry.space_group_name_H-M   'P 1'
#
loop_
_entity.id
_entity.type
_entity.pdbx_description
1 polymer ?
#
loop_
_entity_poly.entity_id
_entity_poly.type
_entity_poly.pdbx_seq_one_letter_code
_entity_poly.pdbx_strand_id
1 'polypeptide(L)'
;CLKKAERELKEGTKHRGLVKITPNSVKARDHIAKAEHNLKLMIYLKNSEFPDWCGPAAFYAMYHSLLAILMKFGYESGNQECTFALISNLAEEGKISFDTVLLKKIASADSEKQTEKETIISIREQHQYGTKLSMEDKTYEELLDSAKRILGVSKRIMEE
;
A
#
# COMPACT_ATOMS: atom_id res chain seq x y z
N CYS A 1 -14.10 6.02 -7.72
CA CYS A 1 -13.42 4.75 -8.07
C CYS A 1 -14.28 3.74 -8.83
N LEU A 2 -15.41 3.27 -8.28
CA LEU A 2 -16.26 2.24 -8.94
C LEU A 2 -16.81 2.67 -10.32
N LYS A 3 -17.56 3.79 -10.37
CA LYS A 3 -18.13 4.32 -11.63
C LYS A 3 -17.09 4.54 -12.75
N LYS A 4 -15.86 4.93 -12.36
CA LYS A 4 -14.75 5.12 -13.30
C LYS A 4 -14.34 3.79 -13.94
N ALA A 5 -14.14 2.76 -13.12
CA ALA A 5 -13.78 1.43 -13.62
C ALA A 5 -14.89 0.81 -14.47
N GLU A 6 -16.16 0.97 -14.07
CA GLU A 6 -17.32 0.51 -14.85
C GLU A 6 -17.35 1.14 -16.25
N ARG A 7 -17.07 2.43 -16.36
CA ARG A 7 -16.98 3.11 -17.66
C ARG A 7 -15.81 2.59 -18.49
N GLU A 8 -14.60 2.52 -17.92
CA GLU A 8 -13.39 2.06 -18.62
C GLU A 8 -13.54 0.61 -19.13
N LEU A 9 -14.20 -0.26 -18.37
CA LEU A 9 -14.50 -1.64 -18.79
C LEU A 9 -15.52 -1.69 -19.95
N LYS A 10 -16.56 -0.85 -19.93
CA LYS A 10 -17.53 -0.75 -21.04
C LYS A 10 -16.87 -0.25 -22.34
N GLU A 11 -15.86 0.60 -22.20
CA GLU A 11 -15.04 1.10 -23.31
C GLU A 11 -13.99 0.08 -23.78
N GLY A 12 -13.91 -1.12 -23.17
CA GLY A 12 -12.95 -2.16 -23.53
C GLY A 12 -11.50 -1.85 -23.11
N THR A 13 -11.32 -0.90 -22.19
CA THR A 13 -9.99 -0.47 -21.73
C THR A 13 -9.64 -1.07 -20.36
N LYS A 14 -8.35 -1.06 -20.02
CA LYS A 14 -7.89 -1.46 -18.69
C LYS A 14 -8.46 -0.52 -17.63
N HIS A 15 -9.14 -1.07 -16.63
CA HIS A 15 -9.68 -0.27 -15.53
C HIS A 15 -8.56 0.30 -14.65
N ARG A 16 -8.77 1.52 -14.18
CA ARG A 16 -7.90 2.26 -13.25
C ARG A 16 -8.72 2.74 -12.07
N GLY A 17 -9.61 1.91 -11.54
CA GLY A 17 -10.52 2.24 -10.46
C GLY A 17 -10.69 1.08 -9.48
N LEU A 18 -11.89 0.92 -8.94
CA LEU A 18 -12.26 -0.27 -8.16
C LEU A 18 -13.24 -1.10 -8.96
N VAL A 19 -13.08 -2.42 -8.92
CA VAL A 19 -14.02 -3.37 -9.49
C VAL A 19 -14.48 -4.30 -8.38
N LYS A 20 -15.79 -4.49 -8.26
CA LYS A 20 -16.35 -5.53 -7.39
C LYS A 20 -16.12 -6.89 -8.04
N ILE A 21 -15.58 -7.81 -7.26
CA ILE A 21 -15.32 -9.19 -7.64
C ILE A 21 -15.85 -10.12 -6.55
N THR A 22 -15.88 -11.42 -6.83
CA THR A 22 -16.06 -12.41 -5.77
C THR A 22 -14.82 -12.39 -4.86
N PRO A 23 -14.99 -12.39 -3.52
CA PRO A 23 -13.89 -12.58 -2.58
C PRO A 23 -12.95 -13.71 -3.00
N ASN A 24 -11.65 -13.46 -2.97
CA ASN A 24 -10.64 -14.40 -3.44
C ASN A 24 -9.53 -14.59 -2.41
N SER A 25 -9.68 -15.61 -1.56
CA SER A 25 -8.73 -15.93 -0.49
C SER A 25 -7.36 -16.40 -0.99
N VAL A 26 -7.31 -17.04 -2.18
CA VAL A 26 -6.05 -17.46 -2.81
C VAL A 26 -5.24 -16.23 -3.21
N LYS A 27 -5.83 -15.34 -4.02
CA LYS A 27 -5.17 -14.08 -4.40
C LYS A 27 -4.82 -13.22 -3.20
N ALA A 28 -5.67 -13.17 -2.17
CA ALA A 28 -5.34 -12.47 -0.94
C ALA A 28 -4.05 -13.01 -0.29
N ARG A 29 -3.89 -14.34 -0.21
CA ARG A 29 -2.65 -14.97 0.26
C ARG A 29 -1.45 -14.68 -0.65
N ASP A 30 -1.64 -14.67 -1.97
CA ASP A 30 -0.56 -14.32 -2.91
C ASP A 30 -0.06 -12.89 -2.68
N HIS A 31 -0.98 -11.95 -2.41
CA HIS A 31 -0.64 -10.59 -2.03
C HIS A 31 0.12 -10.51 -0.70
N ILE A 32 -0.27 -11.29 0.32
CA ILE A 32 0.49 -11.38 1.58
C ILE A 32 1.90 -11.93 1.33
N ALA A 33 2.03 -13.01 0.55
CA ALA A 33 3.34 -13.58 0.21
C ALA A 33 4.23 -12.56 -0.53
N LYS A 34 3.64 -11.78 -1.45
CA LYS A 34 4.36 -10.70 -2.15
C LYS A 34 4.75 -9.56 -1.21
N ALA A 35 3.90 -9.21 -0.24
CA ALA A 35 4.22 -8.21 0.77
C ALA A 35 5.40 -8.66 1.66
N GLU A 36 5.42 -9.91 2.10
CA GLU A 36 6.54 -10.50 2.84
C GLU A 36 7.83 -10.52 2.03
N HIS A 37 7.74 -10.86 0.75
CA HIS A 37 8.87 -10.83 -0.16
C HIS A 37 9.46 -9.42 -0.29
N ASN A 38 8.62 -8.40 -0.46
CA ASN A 38 9.07 -7.00 -0.55
C ASN A 38 9.66 -6.51 0.79
N LEU A 39 9.12 -6.94 1.93
CA LEU A 39 9.68 -6.62 3.24
C LEU A 39 11.08 -7.25 3.43
N LYS A 40 11.27 -8.50 3.01
CA LYS A 40 12.60 -9.14 3.01
C LYS A 40 13.58 -8.42 2.10
N LEU A 41 13.11 -8.00 0.91
CA LEU A 41 13.92 -7.21 -0.02
C LEU A 41 14.35 -5.89 0.61
N MET A 42 13.45 -5.15 1.27
CA MET A 42 13.77 -3.92 1.98
C MET A 42 14.89 -4.13 3.02
N ILE A 43 14.81 -5.19 3.82
CA ILE A 43 15.83 -5.51 4.84
C ILE A 43 17.18 -5.82 4.20
N TYR A 44 17.17 -6.57 3.10
CA TYR A 44 18.39 -6.87 2.33
C TYR A 44 19.03 -5.59 1.77
N LEU A 45 18.20 -4.71 1.18
CA LEU A 45 18.68 -3.50 0.51
C LEU A 45 19.38 -2.53 1.44
N LYS A 46 18.99 -2.48 2.72
CA LYS A 46 19.56 -1.56 3.72
C LYS A 46 21.07 -1.63 3.83
N ASN A 47 21.63 -2.84 3.74
CA ASN A 47 23.07 -3.09 3.85
C ASN A 47 23.69 -3.48 2.50
N SER A 48 23.00 -3.17 1.40
CA SER A 48 23.46 -3.43 0.03
C SER A 48 24.04 -2.16 -0.60
N GLU A 49 24.43 -2.26 -1.87
CA GLU A 49 24.85 -1.11 -2.70
C GLU A 49 23.67 -0.23 -3.16
N PHE A 50 22.42 -0.63 -2.88
CA PHE A 50 21.19 0.03 -3.35
C PHE A 50 20.23 0.42 -2.20
N PRO A 51 20.68 1.16 -1.17
CA PRO A 51 19.87 1.44 0.01
C PRO A 51 18.68 2.38 -0.29
N ASP A 52 18.75 3.20 -1.34
CA ASP A 52 17.65 4.03 -1.85
C ASP A 52 16.40 3.19 -2.20
N TRP A 53 16.59 1.99 -2.72
CA TRP A 53 15.51 1.07 -3.09
C TRP A 53 14.69 0.56 -1.89
N CYS A 54 15.12 0.81 -0.65
CA CYS A 54 14.33 0.54 0.55
C CYS A 54 12.97 1.27 0.52
N GLY A 55 12.91 2.49 -0.01
CA GLY A 55 11.66 3.28 -0.09
C GLY A 55 10.59 2.58 -0.93
N PRO A 56 10.88 2.26 -2.20
CA PRO A 56 10.00 1.47 -3.05
C PRO A 56 9.66 0.09 -2.48
N ALA A 57 10.64 -0.64 -1.94
CA ALA A 57 10.40 -1.96 -1.35
C ALA A 57 9.42 -1.89 -0.17
N ALA A 58 9.59 -0.90 0.71
CA ALA A 58 8.67 -0.65 1.83
C ALA A 58 7.25 -0.31 1.34
N PHE A 59 7.13 0.61 0.37
CA PHE A 59 5.84 0.97 -0.23
C PHE A 59 5.13 -0.27 -0.79
N TYR A 60 5.82 -1.09 -1.58
CA TYR A 60 5.19 -2.27 -2.18
C TYR A 60 4.89 -3.37 -1.15
N ALA A 61 5.63 -3.47 -0.04
CA ALA A 61 5.24 -4.33 1.07
C ALA A 61 3.89 -3.88 1.67
N MET A 62 3.73 -2.59 1.94
CA MET A 62 2.49 -2.01 2.45
C MET A 62 1.35 -2.11 1.45
N TYR A 63 1.58 -1.74 0.20
CA TYR A 63 0.57 -1.74 -0.85
C TYR A 63 0.01 -3.14 -1.13
N HIS A 64 0.88 -4.16 -1.23
CA HIS A 64 0.41 -5.53 -1.39
C HIS A 64 -0.35 -6.03 -0.15
N SER A 65 0.01 -5.59 1.05
CA SER A 65 -0.74 -5.90 2.28
C SER A 65 -2.18 -5.35 2.21
N LEU A 66 -2.36 -4.11 1.73
CA LEU A 66 -3.69 -3.53 1.54
C LEU A 66 -4.47 -4.22 0.42
N LEU A 67 -3.81 -4.58 -0.69
CA LEU A 67 -4.46 -5.33 -1.78
C LEU A 67 -4.97 -6.71 -1.30
N ALA A 68 -4.28 -7.36 -0.36
CA ALA A 68 -4.76 -8.61 0.24
C ALA A 68 -6.11 -8.42 0.94
N ILE A 69 -6.27 -7.33 1.70
CA ILE A 69 -7.54 -6.95 2.34
C ILE A 69 -8.61 -6.75 1.26
N LEU A 70 -8.32 -5.98 0.21
CA LEU A 70 -9.27 -5.77 -0.88
C LEU A 70 -9.78 -7.08 -1.50
N MET A 71 -8.88 -8.02 -1.77
CA MET A 71 -9.23 -9.34 -2.32
C MET A 71 -10.11 -10.14 -1.37
N LYS A 72 -9.89 -10.04 -0.05
CA LYS A 72 -10.78 -10.65 0.97
C LYS A 72 -12.20 -10.08 0.90
N PHE A 73 -12.32 -8.77 0.73
CA PHE A 73 -13.61 -8.09 0.71
C PHE A 73 -14.27 -8.05 -0.69
N GLY A 74 -13.70 -8.73 -1.68
CA GLY A 74 -14.28 -8.82 -3.02
C GLY A 74 -14.08 -7.56 -3.86
N TYR A 75 -12.89 -6.97 -3.78
CA TYR A 75 -12.52 -5.81 -4.59
C TYR A 75 -11.17 -6.03 -5.28
N GLU A 76 -11.11 -5.57 -6.53
CA GLU A 76 -9.87 -5.37 -7.26
C GLU A 76 -9.63 -3.86 -7.44
N SER A 77 -8.39 -3.40 -7.28
CA SER A 77 -8.01 -2.00 -7.48
C SER A 77 -6.98 -1.86 -8.58
N GLY A 78 -7.20 -0.90 -9.48
CA GLY A 78 -6.29 -0.57 -10.57
C GLY A 78 -5.33 0.60 -10.24
N ASN A 79 -5.43 1.24 -9.07
CA ASN A 79 -4.53 2.32 -8.67
C ASN A 79 -4.40 2.48 -7.14
N GLN A 80 -3.40 3.24 -6.69
CA GLN A 80 -3.12 3.42 -5.26
C GLN A 80 -4.19 4.22 -4.50
N GLU A 81 -4.69 5.30 -5.09
CA GLU A 81 -5.68 6.21 -4.48
C GLU A 81 -6.96 5.46 -4.13
N CYS A 82 -7.45 4.67 -5.08
CA CYS A 82 -8.62 3.82 -4.90
C CYS A 82 -8.42 2.70 -3.89
N THR A 83 -7.20 2.17 -3.77
CA THR A 83 -6.88 1.20 -2.71
C THR A 83 -6.98 1.86 -1.34
N PHE A 84 -6.37 3.04 -1.14
CA PHE A 84 -6.43 3.74 0.14
C PHE A 84 -7.85 4.18 0.49
N ALA A 85 -8.59 4.74 -0.47
CA ALA A 85 -9.98 5.16 -0.26
C ALA A 85 -10.86 4.00 0.22
N LEU A 86 -10.69 2.79 -0.36
CA LEU A 86 -11.44 1.63 0.06
C LEU A 86 -11.04 1.12 1.45
N ILE A 87 -9.74 1.11 1.79
CA ILE A 87 -9.30 0.75 3.15
C ILE A 87 -9.88 1.72 4.19
N SER A 88 -9.87 3.03 3.92
CA SER A 88 -10.46 4.04 4.80
C SER A 88 -11.94 3.78 5.01
N ASN A 89 -12.69 3.56 3.91
CA ASN A 89 -14.12 3.30 3.97
C ASN A 89 -14.44 1.99 4.72
N LEU A 90 -13.68 0.91 4.51
CA LEU A 90 -13.87 -0.34 5.26
C LEU A 90 -13.62 -0.15 6.77
N ALA A 91 -12.63 0.67 7.14
CA ALA A 91 -12.34 0.96 8.54
C ALA A 91 -13.41 1.85 9.18
N GLU A 92 -13.87 2.89 8.47
CA GLU A 92 -14.95 3.80 8.90
C GLU A 92 -16.28 3.07 9.08
N GLU A 93 -16.57 2.09 8.22
CA GLU A 93 -17.75 1.21 8.34
C GLU A 93 -17.61 0.13 9.42
N GLY A 94 -16.47 0.07 10.13
CA GLY A 94 -16.21 -0.94 11.16
C GLY A 94 -16.04 -2.36 10.62
N LYS A 95 -15.83 -2.53 9.30
CA LYS A 95 -15.64 -3.84 8.66
C LYS A 95 -14.25 -4.41 8.87
N ILE A 96 -13.27 -3.55 9.15
CA ILE A 96 -11.92 -3.94 9.52
C ILE A 96 -11.45 -3.10 10.71
N SER A 97 -10.67 -3.71 11.59
CA SER A 97 -9.93 -2.98 12.62
C SER A 97 -8.59 -2.51 12.04
N PHE A 98 -8.59 -1.30 11.47
CA PHE A 98 -7.40 -0.70 10.85
C PHE A 98 -7.17 0.71 11.38
N ASP A 99 -5.93 1.01 11.78
CA ASP A 99 -5.53 2.33 12.26
C ASP A 99 -5.47 3.32 11.10
N THR A 100 -6.45 4.22 11.02
CA THR A 100 -6.55 5.24 9.96
C THR A 100 -5.38 6.24 10.01
N VAL A 101 -4.68 6.37 11.14
CA VAL A 101 -3.45 7.18 11.23
C VAL A 101 -2.33 6.53 10.44
N LEU A 102 -2.20 5.20 10.46
CA LEU A 102 -1.24 4.49 9.60
C LEU A 102 -1.56 4.69 8.13
N LEU A 103 -2.85 4.65 7.75
CA LEU A 103 -3.26 4.88 6.36
C LEU A 103 -2.90 6.30 5.90
N LYS A 104 -3.12 7.32 6.74
CA LYS A 104 -2.74 8.71 6.45
C LYS A 104 -1.23 8.89 6.26
N LYS A 105 -0.40 8.20 7.04
CA LYS A 105 1.07 8.20 6.85
C LYS A 105 1.48 7.67 5.48
N ILE A 106 0.76 6.68 4.94
CA ILE A 106 1.01 6.15 3.61
C ILE A 106 0.56 7.17 2.55
N ALA A 107 -0.69 7.60 2.67
CA ALA A 107 -1.45 8.18 1.58
C ALA A 107 -1.34 9.70 1.43
N SER A 108 -0.89 10.44 2.45
CA SER A 108 -1.27 11.87 2.62
C SER A 108 -1.20 12.67 1.32
N ALA A 109 -2.39 12.91 0.77
CA ALA A 109 -2.72 13.75 -0.38
C ALA A 109 -3.63 14.89 0.08
N ASP A 110 -3.54 15.32 1.35
CA ASP A 110 -4.26 16.50 1.83
C ASP A 110 -3.47 17.75 1.44
N SER A 111 -3.86 18.33 0.30
CA SER A 111 -3.38 19.60 -0.23
C SER A 111 -3.69 20.83 0.65
N GLU A 112 -4.31 20.65 1.82
CA GLU A 112 -4.80 21.77 2.65
C GLU A 112 -4.10 21.91 4.02
N LYS A 113 -3.26 20.96 4.42
CA LYS A 113 -2.43 21.10 5.62
C LYS A 113 -1.00 20.72 5.30
N GLN A 114 -0.20 21.74 5.02
CA GLN A 114 1.26 21.70 5.12
C GLN A 114 1.66 21.13 6.49
N THR A 115 1.81 19.82 6.56
CA THR A 115 2.62 19.19 7.60
C THR A 115 3.89 18.80 6.88
N GLU A 116 5.02 19.37 7.31
CA GLU A 116 6.36 19.22 6.72
C GLU A 116 6.90 17.77 6.69
N LYS A 117 6.07 16.75 6.95
CA LYS A 117 6.48 15.34 6.94
C LYS A 117 6.23 14.71 5.58
N GLU A 118 7.29 14.17 4.99
CA GLU A 118 7.24 13.32 3.80
C GLU A 118 6.31 12.10 4.03
N THR A 119 5.52 11.76 3.02
CA THR A 119 4.67 10.57 3.02
C THR A 119 5.42 9.38 2.47
N ILE A 120 4.92 8.16 2.71
CA ILE A 120 5.54 6.96 2.13
C ILE A 120 5.45 7.00 0.59
N ILE A 121 4.40 7.62 0.01
CA ILE A 121 4.30 7.83 -1.44
C ILE A 121 5.40 8.79 -1.92
N SER A 122 5.59 9.93 -1.25
CA SER A 122 6.62 10.90 -1.66
C SER A 122 8.02 10.31 -1.51
N ILE A 123 8.27 9.56 -0.43
CA ILE A 123 9.52 8.84 -0.22
C ILE A 123 9.75 7.83 -1.36
N ARG A 124 8.76 7.01 -1.71
CA ARG A 124 8.88 6.10 -2.86
C ARG A 124 9.22 6.86 -4.13
N GLU A 125 8.50 7.94 -4.44
CA GLU A 125 8.67 8.70 -5.68
C GLU A 125 10.05 9.35 -5.76
N GLN A 126 10.53 9.95 -4.66
CA GLN A 126 11.87 10.51 -4.57
C GLN A 126 12.96 9.46 -4.77
N HIS A 127 12.83 8.28 -4.17
CA HIS A 127 13.83 7.22 -4.31
C HIS A 127 13.74 6.48 -5.65
N GLN A 128 12.59 6.53 -6.33
CA GLN A 128 12.41 5.87 -7.63
C GLN A 128 12.78 6.77 -8.81
N TYR A 129 12.55 8.08 -8.71
CA TYR A 129 12.74 9.03 -9.81
C TYR A 129 13.79 10.10 -9.51
N GLY A 130 14.20 10.25 -8.25
CA GLY A 130 15.28 11.14 -7.86
C GLY A 130 16.66 10.53 -8.11
N THR A 131 17.70 11.31 -7.81
CA THR A 131 19.09 10.95 -8.08
C THR A 131 19.88 10.58 -6.82
N LYS A 132 19.26 10.62 -5.64
CA LYS A 132 19.90 10.29 -4.36
C LYS A 132 19.95 8.76 -4.21
N LEU A 133 21.16 8.22 -4.08
CA LEU A 133 21.42 6.77 -3.96
C LEU A 133 21.55 6.30 -2.50
N SER A 134 21.12 7.11 -1.54
CA SER A 134 21.28 6.85 -0.11
C SER A 134 19.95 6.90 0.63
N MET A 135 19.82 6.09 1.68
CA MET A 135 18.67 6.06 2.57
C MET A 135 19.10 6.41 4.00
N GLU A 136 18.42 7.37 4.61
CA GLU A 136 18.67 7.79 5.98
C GLU A 136 18.15 6.73 6.96
N ASP A 137 18.92 6.43 8.02
CA ASP A 137 18.57 5.38 9.00
C ASP A 137 17.22 5.62 9.65
N LYS A 138 16.94 6.88 10.03
CA LYS A 138 15.66 7.25 10.63
C LYS A 138 14.48 6.96 9.69
N THR A 139 14.60 7.36 8.42
CA THR A 139 13.58 7.10 7.39
C THR A 139 13.40 5.61 7.16
N TYR A 140 14.49 4.85 7.09
CA TYR A 140 14.45 3.39 6.98
C TYR A 140 13.69 2.75 8.15
N GLU A 141 13.99 3.11 9.39
CA GLU A 141 13.33 2.54 10.57
C GLU A 141 11.82 2.88 10.61
N GLU A 142 11.46 4.12 10.25
CA GLU A 142 10.06 4.54 10.16
C GLU A 142 9.28 3.76 9.08
N LEU A 143 9.91 3.52 7.93
CA LEU A 143 9.36 2.67 6.85
C LEU A 143 9.22 1.21 7.30
N LEU A 144 10.22 0.69 8.01
CA LEU A 144 10.28 -0.71 8.44
C LEU A 144 9.19 -1.00 9.46
N ASP A 145 9.02 -0.12 10.45
CA ASP A 145 7.92 -0.19 11.43
C ASP A 145 6.56 -0.17 10.72
N SER A 146 6.36 0.79 9.82
CA SER A 146 5.09 0.95 9.10
C SER A 146 4.76 -0.31 8.26
N ALA A 147 5.73 -0.82 7.50
CA ALA A 147 5.56 -2.02 6.69
C ALA A 147 5.23 -3.25 7.54
N LYS A 148 5.93 -3.46 8.66
CA LYS A 148 5.66 -4.56 9.60
C LYS A 148 4.27 -4.45 10.21
N ARG A 149 3.87 -3.26 10.67
CA ARG A 149 2.56 -3.02 11.29
C ARG A 149 1.43 -3.29 10.31
N ILE A 150 1.50 -2.74 9.10
CA ILE A 150 0.46 -2.91 8.08
C ILE A 150 0.37 -4.36 7.62
N LEU A 151 1.50 -5.05 7.40
CA LEU A 151 1.51 -6.47 7.08
C LEU A 151 0.88 -7.31 8.21
N GLY A 152 1.24 -7.03 9.46
CA GLY A 152 0.70 -7.73 10.63
C GLY A 152 -0.81 -7.52 10.79
N VAL A 153 -1.30 -6.29 10.63
CA VAL A 153 -2.74 -5.97 10.62
C VAL A 153 -3.44 -6.71 9.49
N SER A 154 -2.88 -6.68 8.28
CA SER A 154 -3.47 -7.32 7.12
C SER A 154 -3.59 -8.84 7.31
N LYS A 155 -2.57 -9.49 7.88
CA LYS A 155 -2.63 -10.91 8.23
C LYS A 155 -3.73 -11.23 9.26
N ARG A 156 -3.87 -10.45 10.33
CA ARG A 156 -4.96 -10.64 11.31
C ARG A 156 -6.33 -10.50 10.66
N ILE A 157 -6.52 -9.44 9.88
CA ILE A 157 -7.76 -9.24 9.11
C ILE A 157 -8.00 -10.43 8.19
N MET A 158 -6.97 -11.10 7.66
CA MET A 158 -7.16 -12.28 6.82
C MET A 158 -7.66 -13.52 7.57
N GLU A 159 -7.35 -13.64 8.86
CA GLU A 159 -7.68 -14.78 9.72
C GLU A 159 -9.09 -14.70 10.34
N GLU A 160 -9.67 -13.50 10.43
CA GLU A 160 -11.05 -13.23 10.91
C GLU A 160 -12.16 -13.75 9.99
#